data_AF-D0LQ31-F1
#
_entry.id   AF-D0LQ31-F1
#
_cell.length_a   1.000
_cell.length_b   1.000
_cell.length_c   1.000
_cell.angle_alpha   90.00
_cell.angle_beta   90.00
_cell.angle_gamma   90.00
#
_symmetry.space_group_name_H-M   'P 1'
#
loop_
_entity.id
_entity.type
_entity.pdbx_description
1 polymer ?
#
loop_
_entity_poly.entity_id
_entity_poly.type
_entity_poly.pdbx_seq_one_letter_code
_entity_poly.pdbx_strand_id
1 'polypeptide(L)'
;MAGPYEFEIQEAYSVYTLTGEFDTRAAHALRRSAQSELVACERLVIDLRKLRNVHQEARVMLADIHRIWAEKAERVAYLATDARLRGLSLWVVRTAGDRRAKALGSPSQMETWLRSSGASAPRASAPSGNVAWPKGNSSSSGVHPAGPTAITAVVAGSGEHSAATAATTVQAAPSSRAAAPVNGYARATPTGSSDDPSSARWVAQLILGLRPPWFGELIRTHGFAEFERWSDSIQQAIEVATQHHGEIDAQLLLAFTSLWSGCTYCARGHLLAANLIYYETKQSLFPLAEAEVLAWRRLDKERLLSMLGHRITDTELEPMRTLLFQASRIERGRETDPGDEPVVHALTQAATAWTMVGACRNSDATPGVPPLHPRLARDRQLLDSYRRARLRQEASPRRL
;
A
#
# COMPACT_ATOMS: atom_id res chain seq x y z
N MET A 1 24.15 24.60 17.94
CA MET A 1 22.91 23.92 17.48
C MET A 1 22.94 22.50 18.02
N ALA A 2 21.85 22.03 18.65
CA ALA A 2 21.77 20.63 19.07
C ALA A 2 21.89 19.70 17.84
N GLY A 3 22.59 18.58 17.99
CA GLY A 3 22.74 17.60 16.92
C GLY A 3 21.41 16.94 16.54
N PRO A 4 21.34 16.22 15.40
CA PRO A 4 20.11 15.54 14.97
C PRO A 4 19.74 14.32 15.84
N TYR A 5 20.60 13.96 16.78
CA TYR A 5 20.37 12.92 17.77
C TYR A 5 21.05 13.26 19.09
N GLU A 6 20.52 12.67 20.16
CA GLU A 6 21.11 12.62 21.50
C GLU A 6 21.51 11.17 21.78
N PHE A 7 22.67 10.94 22.38
CA PHE A 7 23.12 9.61 22.81
C PHE A 7 23.27 9.60 24.34
N GLU A 8 22.66 8.60 24.97
CA GLU A 8 22.70 8.40 26.41
C GLU A 8 22.98 6.93 26.74
N ILE A 9 23.86 6.69 27.71
CA ILE A 9 24.09 5.35 28.26
C ILE A 9 23.29 5.26 29.55
N GLN A 10 22.35 4.31 29.60
CA GLN A 10 21.64 3.94 30.82
C GLN A 10 22.23 2.63 31.37
N GLU A 11 21.94 2.33 32.64
CA GLU A 11 22.50 1.17 33.34
C GLU A 11 22.30 -0.16 32.59
N ALA A 12 21.17 -0.32 31.89
CA ALA A 12 20.79 -1.58 31.23
C ALA A 12 20.80 -1.55 29.69
N TYR A 13 20.93 -0.39 29.06
CA TYR A 13 20.89 -0.22 27.61
C TYR A 13 21.39 1.17 27.19
N SER A 14 21.76 1.33 25.92
CA SER A 14 22.08 2.64 25.35
C SER A 14 20.93 3.16 24.51
N VAL A 15 20.77 4.49 24.46
CA VAL A 15 19.66 5.16 23.79
C VAL A 15 20.18 6.16 22.77
N TYR A 16 19.74 6.02 21.52
CA TYR A 16 19.83 7.06 20.51
C TYR A 16 18.46 7.71 20.34
N THR A 17 18.32 8.97 20.72
CA THR A 17 17.09 9.74 20.54
C THR A 17 17.21 10.59 19.29
N LEU A 18 16.44 10.27 18.24
CA LEU A 18 16.41 11.05 17.01
C LEU A 18 15.39 12.19 17.15
N THR A 19 15.79 13.41 16.80
CA THR A 19 14.96 14.61 17.00
C THR A 19 14.75 15.41 15.72
N GLY A 20 13.59 16.06 15.60
CA GLY A 20 13.33 17.02 14.51
C GLY A 20 13.21 16.38 13.13
N GLU A 21 13.91 16.95 12.14
CA GLU A 21 13.93 16.44 10.76
C GLU A 21 15.14 15.52 10.56
N PHE A 22 14.91 14.28 10.15
CA PHE A 22 15.98 13.34 9.82
C PHE A 22 16.22 13.32 8.31
N ASP A 23 17.17 14.14 7.88
CA ASP A 23 17.61 14.26 6.50
C ASP A 23 18.88 13.43 6.22
N THR A 24 19.38 13.49 4.98
CA THR A 24 20.57 12.75 4.54
C THR A 24 21.82 13.16 5.32
N ARG A 25 21.95 14.45 5.71
CA ARG A 25 23.07 14.95 6.52
C ARG A 25 23.03 14.36 7.93
N ALA A 26 21.85 14.33 8.55
CA ALA A 26 21.62 13.70 9.84
C ALA A 26 21.92 12.21 9.81
N ALA A 27 21.49 11.51 8.76
CA ALA A 27 21.77 10.09 8.57
C ALA A 27 23.28 9.81 8.44
N HIS A 28 24.03 10.60 7.68
CA HIS A 28 25.49 10.46 7.61
C HIS A 28 26.17 10.71 8.97
N ALA A 29 25.71 11.71 9.72
CA ALA A 29 26.23 11.99 11.06
C ALA A 29 25.97 10.83 12.03
N LEU A 30 24.76 10.27 12.00
CA LEU A 30 24.38 9.11 12.81
C LEU A 30 25.17 7.86 12.40
N ARG A 31 25.39 7.65 11.10
CA ARG A 31 26.19 6.51 10.60
C ARG A 31 27.63 6.55 11.10
N ARG A 32 28.26 7.73 11.11
CA ARG A 32 29.62 7.87 11.64
C ARG A 32 29.67 7.52 13.14
N SER A 33 28.73 8.05 13.92
CA SER A 33 28.62 7.70 15.36
C SER A 33 28.34 6.21 15.56
N ALA A 34 27.43 5.60 14.80
CA ALA A 34 27.17 4.16 14.84
C ALA A 34 28.44 3.31 14.58
N GLN A 35 29.34 3.80 13.72
CA GLN A 35 30.62 3.16 13.44
C GLN A 35 31.62 3.35 14.60
N SER A 36 31.74 4.56 15.16
CA SER A 36 32.80 4.92 16.11
C SER A 36 32.46 4.79 17.59
N GLU A 37 31.20 4.99 18.00
CA GLU A 37 30.83 5.30 19.40
C GLU A 37 30.09 4.19 20.13
N LEU A 38 29.73 3.11 19.46
CA LEU A 38 29.14 1.96 20.17
C LEU A 38 30.22 1.22 20.95
N VAL A 39 30.32 1.59 22.23
CA VAL A 39 30.72 0.71 23.32
C VAL A 39 29.92 -0.59 23.18
N ALA A 40 30.46 -1.73 23.58
CA ALA A 40 29.74 -3.01 23.52
C ALA A 40 28.46 -2.95 24.38
N CYS A 41 27.37 -2.47 23.80
CA CYS A 41 26.07 -2.38 24.45
C CYS A 41 25.29 -3.64 24.10
N GLU A 42 24.98 -4.48 25.08
CA GLU A 42 24.13 -5.65 24.84
C GLU A 42 22.75 -5.24 24.29
N ARG A 43 22.24 -4.08 24.70
CA ARG A 43 20.89 -3.62 24.36
C ARG A 43 20.91 -2.18 23.88
N LEU A 44 20.22 -1.94 22.78
CA LEU A 44 20.14 -0.63 22.13
C LEU A 44 18.68 -0.20 21.96
N VAL A 45 18.39 1.06 22.25
CA VAL A 45 17.11 1.71 22.01
C VAL A 45 17.29 2.84 21.01
N ILE A 46 16.47 2.84 19.96
CA ILE A 46 16.34 3.93 19.01
C ILE A 46 15.00 4.62 19.29
N ASP A 47 15.05 5.75 20.00
CA ASP A 47 13.88 6.53 20.36
C ASP A 47 13.52 7.52 19.25
N LEU A 48 12.38 7.29 18.61
CA LEU A 48 11.87 8.12 17.52
C LEU A 48 10.78 9.10 17.98
N ARG A 49 10.41 9.14 19.26
CA ARG A 49 9.26 9.94 19.74
C ARG A 49 9.41 11.44 19.49
N LYS A 50 10.65 11.94 19.47
CA LYS A 50 10.97 13.35 19.17
C LYS A 50 11.19 13.63 17.68
N LEU A 51 11.04 12.62 16.81
CA LEU A 51 11.26 12.73 15.38
C LEU A 51 9.99 13.22 14.68
N ARG A 52 10.09 14.33 13.94
CA ARG A 52 8.95 14.93 13.23
C ARG A 52 8.83 14.39 11.81
N ASN A 53 9.94 14.11 11.15
CA ASN A 53 9.93 13.65 9.78
C ASN A 53 11.23 12.92 9.43
N VAL A 54 11.15 12.08 8.39
CA VAL A 54 12.28 11.31 7.89
C VAL A 54 12.27 11.37 6.37
N HIS A 55 13.29 11.99 5.80
CA HIS A 55 13.50 12.09 4.36
C HIS A 55 13.75 10.70 3.77
N GLN A 56 13.34 10.48 2.52
CA GLN A 56 13.37 9.17 1.90
C GLN A 56 14.77 8.55 1.85
N GLU A 57 15.78 9.30 1.39
CA GLU A 57 17.18 8.85 1.36
C GLU A 57 17.69 8.47 2.77
N ALA A 58 17.33 9.29 3.76
CA ALA A 58 17.68 9.04 5.16
C ALA A 58 17.05 7.77 5.73
N ARG A 59 15.88 7.33 5.22
CA ARG A 59 15.26 6.04 5.63
C ARG A 59 16.11 4.86 5.20
N VAL A 60 16.56 4.86 3.94
CA VAL A 60 17.43 3.81 3.40
C VAL A 60 18.71 3.73 4.21
N MET A 61 19.32 4.90 4.48
CA MET A 61 20.49 4.96 5.34
C MET A 61 20.21 4.49 6.76
N LEU A 62 19.03 4.74 7.34
CA LEU A 62 18.68 4.26 8.68
C LEU A 62 18.64 2.73 8.74
N ALA A 63 18.24 2.05 7.65
CA ALA A 63 18.34 0.60 7.55
C ALA A 63 19.80 0.12 7.49
N ASP A 64 20.68 0.82 6.78
CA ASP A 64 22.12 0.51 6.78
C ASP A 64 22.76 0.73 8.16
N ILE A 65 22.42 1.84 8.81
CA ILE A 65 22.85 2.17 10.18
C ILE A 65 22.39 1.08 11.15
N HIS A 66 21.16 0.60 10.99
CA HIS A 66 20.64 -0.49 11.79
C HIS A 66 21.45 -1.78 11.63
N ARG A 67 21.92 -2.13 10.42
CA ARG A 67 22.78 -3.32 10.25
C ARG A 67 24.08 -3.20 11.05
N ILE A 68 24.69 -2.01 11.07
CA ILE A 68 25.88 -1.73 11.91
C ILE A 68 25.56 -1.91 13.40
N TRP A 69 24.39 -1.48 13.85
CA TRP A 69 23.94 -1.67 15.22
C TRP A 69 23.63 -3.12 15.56
N ALA A 70 22.97 -3.84 14.65
CA ALA A 70 22.65 -5.25 14.80
C ALA A 70 23.92 -6.11 14.92
N GLU A 71 25.02 -5.70 14.28
CA GLU A 71 26.32 -6.35 14.46
C GLU A 71 26.86 -6.18 15.88
N LYS A 72 26.54 -5.09 16.59
CA LYS A 72 27.13 -4.76 17.90
C LYS A 72 26.23 -5.08 19.09
N ALA A 73 24.91 -4.94 18.93
CA ALA A 73 23.93 -5.16 19.98
C ALA A 73 23.36 -6.60 19.95
N GLU A 74 23.01 -7.14 21.11
CA GLU A 74 22.21 -8.36 21.21
C GLU A 74 20.77 -8.09 20.79
N ARG A 75 20.22 -6.93 21.17
CA ARG A 75 18.84 -6.51 20.86
C ARG A 75 18.75 -5.04 20.50
N VAL A 76 17.90 -4.71 19.53
CA VAL A 76 17.63 -3.33 19.11
C VAL A 76 16.13 -3.03 19.18
N ALA A 77 15.73 -2.19 20.13
CA ALA A 77 14.36 -1.69 20.24
C ALA A 77 14.20 -0.39 19.46
N TYR A 78 13.15 -0.28 18.65
CA TYR A 78 12.69 1.01 18.12
C TYR A 78 11.46 1.46 18.89
N LEU A 79 11.55 2.59 19.59
CA LEU A 79 10.45 3.16 20.36
C LEU A 79 9.77 4.27 19.55
N ALA A 80 8.49 4.08 19.22
CA ALA A 80 7.70 5.06 18.49
C ALA A 80 6.22 5.05 18.91
N THR A 81 5.71 6.20 19.36
CA THR A 81 4.30 6.37 19.73
C THR A 81 3.42 6.73 18.52
N ASP A 82 3.98 7.39 17.51
CA ASP A 82 3.33 7.74 16.25
C ASP A 82 3.24 6.53 15.30
N ALA A 83 2.07 6.31 14.68
CA ALA A 83 1.84 5.15 13.82
C ALA A 83 2.74 5.16 12.56
N ARG A 84 2.99 6.34 11.98
CA ARG A 84 3.88 6.49 10.83
C ARG A 84 5.32 6.16 11.20
N LEU A 85 5.81 6.60 12.36
CA LEU A 85 7.15 6.24 12.84
C LEU A 85 7.27 4.77 13.23
N ARG A 86 6.22 4.15 13.79
CA ARG A 86 6.19 2.68 13.97
C ARG A 86 6.29 1.95 12.63
N GLY A 87 5.58 2.41 11.61
CA GLY A 87 5.68 1.89 10.25
C GLY A 87 7.11 1.98 9.71
N LEU A 88 7.79 3.11 9.94
CA LEU A 88 9.21 3.25 9.61
C LEU A 88 10.08 2.24 10.37
N SER A 89 9.89 2.08 11.68
CA SER A 89 10.65 1.12 12.50
C SER A 89 10.48 -0.31 12.00
N LEU A 90 9.24 -0.73 11.71
CA LEU A 90 8.95 -2.05 11.15
C LEU A 90 9.64 -2.24 9.80
N TRP A 91 9.58 -1.22 8.94
CA TRP A 91 10.27 -1.21 7.66
C TRP A 91 11.79 -1.36 7.84
N VAL A 92 12.41 -0.59 8.73
CA VAL A 92 13.87 -0.65 8.98
C VAL A 92 14.28 -2.05 9.45
N VAL A 93 13.60 -2.60 10.45
CA VAL A 93 13.88 -3.94 11.01
C VAL A 93 13.78 -5.02 9.94
N ARG A 94 12.71 -5.00 9.12
CA ARG A 94 12.50 -5.96 8.05
C ARG A 94 13.54 -5.83 6.93
N THR A 95 13.78 -4.61 6.45
CA THR A 95 14.75 -4.31 5.39
C THR A 95 16.17 -4.67 5.80
N ALA A 96 16.50 -4.58 7.09
CA ALA A 96 17.79 -5.00 7.60
C ALA A 96 17.90 -6.51 7.86
N GLY A 97 16.76 -7.23 7.91
CA GLY A 97 16.74 -8.67 8.19
C GLY A 97 17.06 -9.03 9.65
N ASP A 98 16.99 -8.09 10.59
CA ASP A 98 17.36 -8.34 11.98
C ASP A 98 16.18 -8.93 12.78
N ARG A 99 16.26 -10.23 13.09
CA ARG A 99 15.27 -10.93 13.91
C ARG A 99 15.34 -10.56 15.39
N ARG A 100 16.42 -9.90 15.84
CA ARG A 100 16.63 -9.48 17.22
C ARG A 100 16.21 -8.03 17.46
N ALA A 101 15.62 -7.38 16.45
CA ALA A 101 15.09 -6.05 16.57
C ALA A 101 13.55 -6.04 16.61
N LYS A 102 12.97 -5.04 17.28
CA LYS A 102 11.52 -4.92 17.43
C LYS A 102 11.04 -3.47 17.45
N ALA A 103 9.94 -3.18 16.74
CA ALA A 103 9.23 -1.92 16.84
C ALA A 103 8.19 -1.97 17.98
N LEU A 104 8.23 -0.98 18.87
CA LEU A 104 7.49 -0.97 20.13
C LEU A 104 6.74 0.36 20.29
N GLY A 105 5.49 0.28 20.78
CA GLY A 105 4.57 1.42 20.86
C GLY A 105 4.66 2.22 22.16
N SER A 106 5.20 1.63 23.23
CA SER A 106 5.31 2.26 24.54
C SER A 106 6.63 1.92 25.26
N PRO A 107 7.09 2.78 26.19
CA PRO A 107 8.24 2.48 27.03
C PRO A 107 8.08 1.18 27.85
N SER A 108 6.88 0.92 28.39
CA SER A 108 6.60 -0.30 29.17
C SER A 108 6.75 -1.59 28.35
N GLN A 109 6.27 -1.60 27.10
CA GLN A 109 6.46 -2.71 26.17
C GLN A 109 7.95 -2.90 25.84
N MET A 110 8.67 -1.78 25.64
CA MET A 110 10.10 -1.79 25.35
C MET A 110 10.89 -2.40 26.51
N GLU A 111 10.70 -1.92 27.74
CA GLU A 111 11.38 -2.46 28.92
C GLU A 111 11.07 -3.94 29.13
N THR A 112 9.80 -4.32 29.04
CA THR A 112 9.37 -5.73 29.16
C THR A 112 10.07 -6.60 28.12
N TRP A 113 10.14 -6.14 26.86
CA TRP A 113 10.80 -6.87 25.80
C TRP A 113 12.32 -6.92 25.97
N LEU A 114 12.97 -5.83 26.35
CA LEU A 114 14.42 -5.80 26.60
C LEU A 114 14.83 -6.71 27.77
N ARG A 115 14.00 -6.82 28.81
CA ARG A 115 14.24 -7.70 29.97
C ARG A 115 13.91 -9.16 29.71
N SER A 116 13.04 -9.46 28.74
CA SER A 116 12.66 -10.83 28.45
C SER A 116 13.88 -11.64 28.02
N SER A 117 14.19 -12.70 28.75
CA SER A 117 15.25 -13.68 28.44
C SER A 117 14.85 -14.56 27.25
N GLY A 118 14.44 -13.96 26.15
CA GLY A 118 14.17 -14.69 24.91
C GLY A 118 15.49 -15.25 24.41
N ALA A 119 15.60 -16.59 24.42
CA ALA A 119 16.73 -17.37 23.95
C ALA A 119 17.45 -16.64 22.82
N SER A 120 18.70 -16.24 23.07
CA SER A 120 19.54 -15.56 22.10
C SER A 120 19.47 -16.36 20.80
N ALA A 121 18.66 -15.90 19.84
CA ALA A 121 18.63 -16.52 18.53
C ALA A 121 20.08 -16.47 18.04
N PRO A 122 20.68 -17.60 17.66
CA PRO A 122 22.09 -17.66 17.31
C PRO A 122 22.37 -16.54 16.32
N ARG A 123 23.42 -15.76 16.61
CA ARG A 123 23.81 -14.59 15.83
C ARG A 123 23.89 -15.03 14.37
N ALA A 124 22.92 -14.62 13.57
CA ALA A 124 22.89 -15.01 12.17
C ALA A 124 24.20 -14.50 11.57
N SER A 125 25.07 -15.41 11.16
CA SER A 125 26.25 -15.06 10.39
C SER A 125 25.75 -14.27 9.18
N ALA A 126 26.17 -13.01 9.08
CA ALA A 126 25.86 -12.17 7.94
C ALA A 126 26.14 -12.98 6.66
N PRO A 127 25.27 -12.96 5.64
CA PRO A 127 25.55 -13.65 4.40
C PRO A 127 26.86 -13.08 3.83
N SER A 128 27.95 -13.84 3.98
CA SER A 128 29.24 -13.54 3.39
C SER A 128 29.16 -13.85 1.90
N GLY A 129 28.50 -12.97 1.15
CA GLY A 129 28.22 -13.12 -0.27
C GLY A 129 28.95 -12.09 -1.11
N ASN A 130 30.28 -12.17 -1.19
CA ASN A 130 30.96 -11.86 -2.46
C ASN A 130 30.72 -13.08 -3.36
N VAL A 131 29.55 -13.13 -4.01
CA VAL A 131 29.24 -14.18 -4.98
C VAL A 131 29.91 -13.80 -6.31
N ALA A 132 31.10 -14.36 -6.54
CA ALA A 132 31.61 -14.52 -7.90
C ALA A 132 30.75 -15.59 -8.59
N TRP A 133 29.91 -15.15 -9.54
CA TRP A 133 29.08 -16.04 -10.32
C TRP A 133 29.92 -16.84 -11.33
N PRO A 134 29.72 -18.17 -11.46
CA PRO A 134 30.35 -18.94 -12.52
C PRO A 134 29.66 -18.63 -13.85
N LYS A 135 30.47 -18.40 -14.90
CA LYS A 135 29.99 -18.31 -16.29
C LYS A 135 29.40 -19.67 -16.69
N GLY A 136 28.07 -19.74 -16.80
CA GLY A 136 27.37 -20.91 -17.30
C GLY A 136 27.40 -20.95 -18.84
N ASN A 137 28.00 -22.02 -19.37
CA ASN A 137 27.94 -22.38 -20.78
C ASN A 137 26.53 -22.86 -21.16
N SER A 138 26.08 -22.45 -22.34
CA SER A 138 24.88 -22.89 -23.02
C SER A 138 25.02 -24.29 -23.61
N SER A 139 24.07 -25.18 -23.34
CA SER A 139 23.51 -26.14 -24.31
C SER A 139 22.54 -27.10 -23.64
N SER A 140 21.27 -27.10 -24.05
CA SER A 140 20.61 -28.31 -24.57
C SER A 140 19.18 -28.04 -25.04
N SER A 141 18.88 -28.66 -26.17
CA SER A 141 17.63 -28.66 -26.92
C SER A 141 16.59 -29.59 -26.29
N GLY A 142 15.29 -29.28 -26.44
CA GLY A 142 14.22 -30.16 -25.97
C GLY A 142 12.84 -29.84 -26.56
N VAL A 143 12.57 -30.51 -27.68
CA VAL A 143 11.30 -30.85 -28.38
C VAL A 143 9.97 -30.62 -27.64
N HIS A 144 9.02 -29.96 -28.33
CA HIS A 144 7.57 -29.90 -28.02
C HIS A 144 6.80 -31.15 -28.52
N PRO A 145 5.60 -31.42 -27.95
CA PRO A 145 4.47 -31.68 -28.84
C PRO A 145 3.17 -30.93 -28.48
N ALA A 146 2.37 -30.73 -29.52
CA ALA A 146 0.95 -30.33 -29.58
C ALA A 146 0.03 -31.32 -28.83
N GLY A 147 -1.26 -31.06 -28.52
CA GLY A 147 -2.21 -30.04 -28.97
C GLY A 147 -3.46 -30.01 -28.03
N PRO A 148 -4.61 -29.46 -28.47
CA PRO A 148 -5.70 -29.06 -27.58
C PRO A 148 -6.82 -30.10 -27.43
N THR A 149 -7.32 -30.26 -26.21
CA THR A 149 -8.50 -31.10 -25.89
C THR A 149 -9.78 -30.27 -26.03
N ALA A 150 -10.68 -30.69 -26.93
CA ALA A 150 -12.04 -30.17 -27.03
C ALA A 150 -12.94 -30.82 -25.96
N ILE A 151 -13.77 -30.00 -25.30
CA ILE A 151 -14.82 -30.49 -24.39
C ILE A 151 -16.17 -30.36 -25.10
N THR A 152 -16.80 -31.50 -25.33
CA THR A 152 -18.17 -31.63 -25.86
C THR A 152 -19.15 -31.58 -24.69
N ALA A 153 -20.07 -30.60 -24.67
CA ALA A 153 -21.20 -30.58 -23.75
C ALA A 153 -22.40 -31.30 -24.37
N VAL A 154 -22.90 -32.32 -23.69
CA VAL A 154 -24.14 -33.03 -24.01
C VAL A 154 -25.28 -32.33 -23.27
N VAL A 155 -26.26 -31.79 -24.01
CA VAL A 155 -27.52 -31.30 -23.45
C VAL A 155 -28.55 -32.40 -23.60
N ALA A 156 -29.01 -32.96 -22.48
CA ALA A 156 -30.16 -33.85 -22.41
C ALA A 156 -31.42 -33.01 -22.19
N GLY A 157 -32.37 -33.11 -23.12
CA GLY A 157 -33.71 -32.57 -22.98
C GLY A 157 -34.71 -33.66 -22.56
N SER A 158 -35.70 -33.27 -21.77
CA SER A 158 -36.94 -34.01 -21.56
C SER A 158 -38.11 -33.01 -21.49
N GLY A 159 -39.20 -33.31 -22.22
CA GLY A 159 -40.44 -32.53 -22.31
C GLY A 159 -41.23 -32.46 -20.99
N GLU A 160 -42.46 -31.97 -20.90
CA GLU A 160 -43.50 -31.64 -21.87
C GLU A 160 -44.62 -30.83 -21.12
N HIS A 161 -45.50 -30.17 -21.89
CA HIS A 161 -46.89 -29.75 -21.58
C HIS A 161 -47.25 -28.43 -20.84
N SER A 162 -47.75 -27.48 -21.67
CA SER A 162 -49.14 -26.98 -21.76
C SER A 162 -49.67 -25.78 -20.94
N ALA A 163 -50.42 -24.95 -21.70
CA ALA A 163 -51.57 -24.10 -21.38
C ALA A 163 -51.41 -22.72 -20.69
N ALA A 164 -51.57 -21.70 -21.54
CA ALA A 164 -52.08 -20.34 -21.40
C ALA A 164 -52.63 -19.85 -20.04
N THR A 165 -52.18 -18.65 -19.63
CA THR A 165 -53.04 -17.62 -19.03
C THR A 165 -52.52 -16.24 -19.43
N ALA A 166 -53.38 -15.42 -20.03
CA ALA A 166 -53.09 -14.04 -20.38
C ALA A 166 -53.10 -13.16 -19.11
N ALA A 167 -51.97 -12.53 -18.79
CA ALA A 167 -51.88 -11.48 -17.80
C ALA A 167 -51.14 -10.27 -18.43
N THR A 168 -51.88 -9.18 -18.60
CA THR A 168 -51.37 -7.88 -19.04
C THR A 168 -50.27 -7.42 -18.08
N THR A 169 -49.03 -7.48 -18.53
CA THR A 169 -47.86 -7.02 -17.78
C THR A 169 -47.37 -5.72 -18.40
N VAL A 170 -47.36 -4.65 -17.59
CA VAL A 170 -46.72 -3.37 -17.94
C VAL A 170 -45.23 -3.65 -18.16
N GLN A 171 -44.77 -3.41 -19.38
CA GLN A 171 -43.41 -3.66 -19.82
C GLN A 171 -42.47 -2.60 -19.23
N ALA A 172 -42.01 -2.82 -18.00
CA ALA A 172 -40.82 -2.16 -17.50
C ALA A 172 -39.60 -2.68 -18.29
N ALA A 173 -38.79 -1.77 -18.82
CA ALA A 173 -37.58 -2.11 -19.54
C ALA A 173 -36.66 -2.99 -18.67
N PRO A 174 -36.13 -4.12 -19.18
CA PRO A 174 -35.21 -4.94 -18.41
C PRO A 174 -33.89 -4.20 -18.23
N SER A 175 -33.69 -3.63 -17.04
CA SER A 175 -32.37 -3.25 -16.54
C SER A 175 -31.70 -4.47 -15.92
N SER A 176 -31.29 -5.42 -16.76
CA SER A 176 -30.44 -6.53 -16.33
C SER A 176 -29.26 -6.68 -17.28
N ARG A 177 -28.33 -5.72 -17.21
CA ARG A 177 -26.93 -6.08 -17.39
C ARG A 177 -26.51 -6.82 -16.13
N ALA A 178 -26.63 -8.14 -16.16
CA ALA A 178 -25.87 -8.98 -15.24
C ALA A 178 -24.42 -8.49 -15.27
N ALA A 179 -23.88 -8.13 -14.12
CA ALA A 179 -22.46 -7.83 -13.99
C ALA A 179 -21.71 -9.06 -14.52
N ALA A 180 -20.96 -8.87 -15.61
CA ALA A 180 -20.04 -9.89 -16.07
C ALA A 180 -19.12 -10.22 -14.88
N PRO A 181 -18.81 -11.51 -14.62
CA PRO A 181 -17.78 -11.83 -13.63
C PRO A 181 -16.53 -11.05 -14.01
N VAL A 182 -16.03 -10.24 -13.07
CA VAL A 182 -14.74 -9.59 -13.20
C VAL A 182 -13.74 -10.73 -13.37
N ASN A 183 -13.28 -10.96 -14.60
CA ASN A 183 -12.24 -11.95 -14.87
C ASN A 183 -11.06 -11.58 -13.97
N GLY A 184 -10.80 -12.44 -13.00
CA GLY A 184 -9.74 -12.27 -12.02
C GLY A 184 -8.41 -11.97 -12.69
N TYR A 185 -7.59 -11.20 -11.99
CA TYR A 185 -6.21 -10.89 -12.37
C TYR A 185 -5.48 -12.20 -12.74
N ALA A 186 -5.28 -12.45 -14.04
CA ALA A 186 -4.61 -13.65 -14.49
C ALA A 186 -3.17 -13.64 -13.94
N ARG A 187 -2.83 -14.68 -13.16
CA ARG A 187 -1.51 -14.84 -12.54
C ARG A 187 -0.51 -15.25 -13.63
N ALA A 188 0.27 -14.31 -14.14
CA ALA A 188 1.37 -14.61 -15.05
C ALA A 188 2.60 -15.03 -14.24
N THR A 189 3.14 -16.22 -14.51
CA THR A 189 4.43 -16.68 -13.94
C THR A 189 5.57 -16.22 -14.85
N PRO A 190 6.50 -15.36 -14.38
CA PRO A 190 7.62 -14.92 -15.21
C PRO A 190 8.69 -16.03 -15.33
N THR A 191 9.25 -16.19 -16.54
CA THR A 191 10.37 -17.12 -16.83
C THR A 191 11.73 -16.42 -16.96
N GLY A 192 11.81 -15.11 -16.70
CA GLY A 192 13.04 -14.31 -16.78
C GLY A 192 13.75 -14.16 -15.42
N SER A 193 15.05 -13.81 -15.44
CA SER A 193 15.82 -13.58 -14.20
C SER A 193 15.27 -12.38 -13.42
N SER A 194 15.19 -12.54 -12.09
CA SER A 194 14.62 -11.58 -11.14
C SER A 194 15.35 -10.24 -11.05
N ASP A 195 16.54 -10.14 -11.63
CA ASP A 195 17.48 -9.05 -11.40
C ASP A 195 17.44 -7.97 -12.50
N ASP A 196 16.64 -8.17 -13.56
CA ASP A 196 16.48 -7.18 -14.62
C ASP A 196 15.30 -6.21 -14.31
N PRO A 197 15.56 -4.90 -14.12
CA PRO A 197 14.53 -3.87 -13.95
C PRO A 197 13.52 -3.80 -15.12
N SER A 198 13.87 -4.34 -16.29
CA SER A 198 12.98 -4.43 -17.45
C SER A 198 11.89 -5.51 -17.25
N SER A 199 12.23 -6.64 -16.62
CA SER A 199 11.31 -7.72 -16.25
C SER A 199 10.27 -7.26 -15.23
N ALA A 200 10.70 -6.52 -14.21
CA ALA A 200 9.84 -5.88 -13.22
C ALA A 200 8.79 -4.94 -13.85
N ARG A 201 9.22 -4.12 -14.81
CA ARG A 201 8.35 -3.20 -15.57
C ARG A 201 7.38 -3.94 -16.49
N TRP A 202 7.78 -5.08 -17.02
CA TRP A 202 6.97 -5.92 -17.88
C TRP A 202 5.87 -6.64 -17.07
N VAL A 203 6.22 -7.22 -15.92
CA VAL A 203 5.28 -7.88 -15.00
C VAL A 203 4.22 -6.90 -14.48
N ALA A 204 4.61 -5.69 -14.08
CA ALA A 204 3.69 -4.62 -13.67
C ALA A 204 2.62 -4.31 -14.73
N GLN A 205 3.07 -4.20 -15.97
CA GLN A 205 2.21 -3.86 -17.10
C GLN A 205 1.27 -5.01 -17.47
N LEU A 206 1.71 -6.25 -17.31
CA LEU A 206 0.86 -7.42 -17.54
C LEU A 206 -0.21 -7.57 -16.46
N ILE A 207 0.16 -7.42 -15.20
CA ILE A 207 -0.75 -7.67 -14.07
C ILE A 207 -1.79 -6.56 -13.94
N LEU A 208 -1.38 -5.30 -14.09
CA LEU A 208 -2.28 -4.16 -13.82
C LEU A 208 -2.69 -3.38 -15.07
N GLY A 209 -2.10 -3.69 -16.24
CA GLY A 209 -2.27 -2.85 -17.44
C GLY A 209 -1.63 -1.46 -17.30
N LEU A 210 -0.89 -1.23 -16.22
CA LEU A 210 -0.34 0.06 -15.82
C LEU A 210 1.16 -0.06 -15.59
N ARG A 211 1.90 1.00 -15.87
CA ARG A 211 3.33 1.11 -15.55
C ARG A 211 3.56 2.22 -14.51
N PRO A 212 3.19 2.02 -13.23
CA PRO A 212 3.50 3.03 -12.24
C PRO A 212 5.02 3.22 -12.16
N PRO A 213 5.53 4.46 -12.23
CA PRO A 213 6.97 4.72 -12.39
C PRO A 213 7.81 4.20 -11.21
N TRP A 214 7.17 3.94 -10.07
CA TRP A 214 7.78 3.55 -8.81
C TRP A 214 7.91 2.02 -8.60
N PHE A 215 7.30 1.18 -9.44
CA PHE A 215 7.39 -0.28 -9.26
C PHE A 215 8.84 -0.78 -9.32
N GLY A 216 9.64 -0.23 -10.22
CA GLY A 216 11.05 -0.58 -10.33
C GLY A 216 11.87 -0.19 -9.09
N GLU A 217 11.51 0.90 -8.41
CA GLU A 217 12.13 1.27 -7.13
C GLU A 217 11.68 0.32 -6.02
N LEU A 218 10.40 -0.06 -5.99
CA LEU A 218 9.89 -0.98 -4.99
C LEU A 218 10.59 -2.34 -5.08
N ILE A 219 10.73 -2.88 -6.29
CA ILE A 219 11.44 -4.15 -6.54
C ILE A 219 12.93 -4.03 -6.25
N ARG A 220 13.59 -2.93 -6.61
CA ARG A 220 15.01 -2.70 -6.24
C ARG A 220 15.21 -2.60 -4.72
N THR A 221 14.26 -2.00 -4.01
CA THR A 221 14.36 -1.78 -2.55
C THR A 221 14.06 -3.05 -1.77
N HIS A 222 13.05 -3.82 -2.21
CA HIS A 222 12.48 -4.91 -1.43
C HIS A 222 12.69 -6.31 -2.02
N GLY A 223 13.20 -6.39 -3.25
CA GLY A 223 13.26 -7.62 -4.01
C GLY A 223 11.92 -8.00 -4.64
N PHE A 224 11.98 -8.86 -5.65
CA PHE A 224 10.81 -9.30 -6.42
C PHE A 224 9.82 -10.11 -5.57
N ALA A 225 10.31 -11.03 -4.72
CA ALA A 225 9.45 -11.86 -3.89
C ALA A 225 8.60 -11.05 -2.87
N GLU A 226 9.16 -9.98 -2.31
CA GLU A 226 8.40 -9.10 -1.41
C GLU A 226 7.40 -8.24 -2.20
N PHE A 227 7.77 -7.80 -3.41
CA PHE A 227 6.83 -7.14 -4.32
C PHE A 227 5.65 -8.05 -4.69
N GLU A 228 5.88 -9.34 -4.98
CA GLU A 228 4.79 -10.29 -5.25
C GLU A 228 3.86 -10.47 -4.05
N ARG A 229 4.43 -10.69 -2.84
CA ARG A 229 3.63 -10.77 -1.60
C ARG A 229 2.80 -9.51 -1.36
N TRP A 230 3.40 -8.35 -1.58
CA TRP A 230 2.73 -7.07 -1.48
C TRP A 230 1.59 -6.94 -2.50
N SER A 231 1.85 -7.31 -3.76
CA SER A 231 0.84 -7.29 -4.83
C SER A 231 -0.33 -8.21 -4.49
N ASP A 232 -0.07 -9.45 -4.08
CA ASP A 232 -1.10 -10.42 -3.69
C ASP A 232 -1.94 -9.90 -2.51
N SER A 233 -1.30 -9.30 -1.50
CA SER A 233 -2.00 -8.72 -0.35
C SER A 233 -2.90 -7.55 -0.73
N ILE A 234 -2.46 -6.69 -1.66
CA ILE A 234 -3.30 -5.60 -2.17
C ILE A 234 -4.48 -6.15 -2.94
N GLN A 235 -4.26 -7.13 -3.83
CA GLN A 235 -5.35 -7.70 -4.62
C GLN A 235 -6.39 -8.36 -3.74
N GLN A 236 -5.97 -9.12 -2.73
CA GLN A 236 -6.87 -9.70 -1.75
C GLN A 236 -7.70 -8.61 -1.03
N ALA A 237 -7.06 -7.52 -0.60
CA ALA A 237 -7.77 -6.42 0.04
C ALA A 237 -8.78 -5.74 -0.91
N ILE A 238 -8.44 -5.59 -2.19
CA ILE A 238 -9.34 -5.05 -3.23
C ILE A 238 -10.54 -5.97 -3.43
N GLU A 239 -10.31 -7.28 -3.55
CA GLU A 239 -11.36 -8.28 -3.76
C GLU A 239 -12.34 -8.31 -2.59
N VAL A 240 -11.82 -8.37 -1.35
CA VAL A 240 -12.67 -8.36 -0.15
C VAL A 240 -13.45 -7.05 -0.06
N ALA A 241 -12.80 -5.89 -0.23
CA ALA A 241 -13.50 -4.61 -0.18
C ALA A 241 -14.58 -4.50 -1.26
N THR A 242 -14.31 -4.99 -2.48
CA THR A 242 -15.25 -4.97 -3.59
C THR A 242 -16.42 -5.91 -3.35
N GLN A 243 -16.18 -7.10 -2.81
CA GLN A 243 -17.22 -8.07 -2.49
C GLN A 243 -18.19 -7.55 -1.41
N HIS A 244 -17.67 -6.83 -0.40
CA HIS A 244 -18.47 -6.35 0.73
C HIS A 244 -19.13 -5.00 0.51
N HIS A 245 -18.49 -4.06 -0.21
CA HIS A 245 -18.97 -2.68 -0.34
C HIS A 245 -19.23 -2.25 -1.79
N GLY A 246 -18.86 -3.08 -2.77
CA GLY A 246 -18.90 -2.71 -4.18
C GLY A 246 -17.67 -1.94 -4.63
N GLU A 247 -17.56 -1.78 -5.94
CA GLU A 247 -16.33 -1.31 -6.60
C GLU A 247 -16.00 0.16 -6.29
N ILE A 248 -17.02 1.03 -6.19
CA ILE A 248 -16.84 2.46 -5.89
C ILE A 248 -16.22 2.62 -4.49
N ASP A 249 -16.84 1.99 -3.49
CA ASP A 249 -16.41 2.10 -2.09
C ASP A 249 -15.05 1.46 -1.87
N ALA A 250 -14.77 0.33 -2.51
CA ALA A 250 -13.45 -0.28 -2.51
C ALA A 250 -12.38 0.69 -3.05
N GLN A 251 -12.62 1.31 -4.21
CA GLN A 251 -11.67 2.28 -4.77
C GLN A 251 -11.47 3.50 -3.86
N LEU A 252 -12.52 3.99 -3.20
CA LEU A 252 -12.39 5.09 -2.25
C LEU A 252 -11.60 4.70 -1.01
N LEU A 253 -11.85 3.52 -0.44
CA LEU A 253 -11.06 2.99 0.67
C LEU A 253 -9.56 2.96 0.35
N LEU A 254 -9.20 2.45 -0.83
CA LEU A 254 -7.82 2.40 -1.29
C LEU A 254 -7.27 3.81 -1.52
N ALA A 255 -8.07 4.74 -2.04
CA ALA A 255 -7.67 6.12 -2.25
C ALA A 255 -7.30 6.82 -0.93
N PHE A 256 -8.13 6.69 0.11
CA PHE A 256 -7.86 7.32 1.40
C PHE A 256 -6.79 6.59 2.21
N THR A 257 -6.71 5.27 2.13
CA THR A 257 -5.60 4.50 2.73
C THR A 257 -4.26 4.86 2.08
N SER A 258 -4.24 5.04 0.76
CA SER A 258 -3.10 5.59 0.02
C SER A 258 -2.74 7.01 0.48
N LEU A 259 -3.75 7.86 0.69
CA LEU A 259 -3.53 9.23 1.12
C LEU A 259 -2.93 9.29 2.53
N TRP A 260 -3.44 8.48 3.47
CA TRP A 260 -2.93 8.44 4.85
C TRP A 260 -1.51 7.88 4.96
N SER A 261 -1.15 6.92 4.10
CA SER A 261 0.24 6.45 3.98
C SER A 261 1.17 7.47 3.29
N GLY A 262 0.61 8.51 2.67
CA GLY A 262 1.33 9.60 2.01
C GLY A 262 1.62 9.34 0.53
N CYS A 263 0.96 8.36 -0.10
CA CYS A 263 1.07 8.10 -1.54
C CYS A 263 -0.02 8.83 -2.33
N THR A 264 0.29 10.04 -2.80
CA THR A 264 -0.65 10.87 -3.58
C THR A 264 -0.95 10.31 -4.97
N TYR A 265 0.00 9.62 -5.62
CA TYR A 265 -0.25 8.97 -6.90
C TYR A 265 -1.31 7.89 -6.77
N CYS A 266 -1.18 6.97 -5.80
CA CYS A 266 -2.18 5.94 -5.60
C CYS A 266 -3.52 6.54 -5.17
N ALA A 267 -3.50 7.52 -4.27
CA ALA A 267 -4.72 8.21 -3.85
C ALA A 267 -5.48 8.84 -5.03
N ARG A 268 -4.78 9.57 -5.91
CA ARG A 268 -5.37 10.18 -7.11
C ARG A 268 -5.90 9.13 -8.09
N GLY A 269 -5.13 8.08 -8.33
CA GLY A 269 -5.50 7.05 -9.30
C GLY A 269 -6.68 6.19 -8.86
N HIS A 270 -6.76 5.83 -7.58
CA HIS A 270 -7.92 5.14 -7.02
C HIS A 270 -9.15 6.06 -6.93
N LEU A 271 -8.99 7.33 -6.54
CA LEU A 271 -10.11 8.27 -6.55
C LEU A 271 -10.63 8.54 -7.98
N LEU A 272 -9.73 8.64 -8.97
CA LEU A 272 -10.14 8.73 -10.36
C LEU A 272 -10.91 7.47 -10.82
N ALA A 273 -10.48 6.28 -10.40
CA ALA A 273 -11.23 5.06 -10.69
C ALA A 273 -12.64 5.09 -10.08
N ALA A 274 -12.77 5.44 -8.80
CA ALA A 274 -14.08 5.61 -8.15
C ALA A 274 -14.97 6.63 -8.88
N ASN A 275 -14.39 7.78 -9.26
CA ASN A 275 -15.10 8.83 -9.99
C ASN A 275 -15.60 8.37 -11.36
N LEU A 276 -14.82 7.57 -12.08
CA LEU A 276 -15.22 7.03 -13.38
C LEU A 276 -16.32 5.98 -13.26
N ILE A 277 -16.27 5.09 -12.26
CA ILE A 277 -17.33 4.10 -12.00
C ILE A 277 -18.63 4.82 -11.62
N TYR A 278 -18.55 5.82 -10.75
CA TYR A 278 -19.69 6.64 -10.36
C TYR A 278 -20.27 7.39 -11.56
N TYR A 279 -19.42 8.02 -12.38
CA TYR A 279 -19.84 8.74 -13.58
C TYR A 279 -20.47 7.81 -14.63
N GLU A 280 -19.92 6.62 -14.85
CA GLU A 280 -20.48 5.59 -15.73
C GLU A 280 -21.88 5.16 -15.26
N THR A 281 -22.06 4.95 -13.95
CA THR A 281 -23.29 4.41 -13.36
C THR A 281 -24.39 5.46 -13.20
N LYS A 282 -24.04 6.66 -12.71
CA LYS A 282 -24.99 7.71 -12.31
C LYS A 282 -25.10 8.84 -13.33
N GLN A 283 -24.22 8.89 -14.34
CA GLN A 283 -24.12 9.97 -15.33
C GLN A 283 -23.94 11.36 -14.68
N SER A 284 -23.41 11.41 -13.46
CA SER A 284 -23.17 12.60 -12.67
C SER A 284 -21.76 12.58 -12.10
N LEU A 285 -21.22 13.77 -11.80
CA LEU A 285 -19.87 13.89 -11.24
C LEU A 285 -19.91 13.61 -9.74
N PHE A 286 -19.00 12.76 -9.28
CA PHE A 286 -18.79 12.53 -7.86
C PHE A 286 -18.31 13.81 -7.14
N PRO A 287 -18.75 14.09 -5.90
CA PRO A 287 -18.47 15.36 -5.21
C PRO A 287 -16.99 15.56 -4.83
N LEU A 288 -16.19 14.49 -4.87
CA LEU A 288 -14.75 14.55 -4.58
C LEU A 288 -13.95 14.49 -5.89
N ALA A 289 -13.17 15.53 -6.20
CA ALA A 289 -12.35 15.54 -7.41
C ALA A 289 -10.94 15.02 -7.12
N GLU A 290 -10.42 14.17 -8.01
CA GLU A 290 -9.07 13.60 -7.88
C GLU A 290 -7.95 14.67 -7.94
N ALA A 291 -8.22 15.83 -8.54
CA ALA A 291 -7.28 16.94 -8.58
C ALA A 291 -7.02 17.55 -7.18
N GLU A 292 -7.97 17.40 -6.25
CA GLU A 292 -7.89 18.03 -4.92
C GLU A 292 -7.03 17.25 -3.93
N VAL A 293 -6.68 16.00 -4.24
CA VAL A 293 -5.88 15.11 -3.36
C VAL A 293 -4.56 15.75 -2.93
N LEU A 294 -3.91 16.51 -3.82
CA LEU A 294 -2.66 17.21 -3.50
C LEU A 294 -2.85 18.30 -2.44
N ALA A 295 -3.99 19.00 -2.47
CA ALA A 295 -4.34 19.97 -1.44
C ALA A 295 -4.69 19.26 -0.13
N TRP A 296 -5.42 18.14 -0.20
CA TRP A 296 -5.82 17.37 0.99
C TRP A 296 -4.63 16.82 1.78
N ARG A 297 -3.54 16.44 1.10
CA ARG A 297 -2.30 16.00 1.76
C ARG A 297 -1.73 17.05 2.72
N ARG A 298 -2.02 18.33 2.51
CA ARG A 298 -1.56 19.44 3.37
C ARG A 298 -2.46 19.67 4.57
N LEU A 299 -3.64 19.07 4.59
CA LEU A 299 -4.55 19.13 5.72
C LEU A 299 -4.11 18.10 6.76
N ASP A 300 -4.26 18.45 8.03
CA ASP A 300 -4.27 17.42 9.06
C ASP A 300 -5.51 16.51 8.86
N LYS A 301 -5.44 15.31 9.45
CA LYS A 301 -6.44 14.27 9.26
C LYS A 301 -7.82 14.70 9.76
N GLU A 302 -7.91 15.51 10.82
CA GLU A 302 -9.20 15.93 11.39
C GLU A 302 -9.90 16.94 10.50
N ARG A 303 -9.15 17.93 9.99
CA ARG A 303 -9.64 18.88 8.99
C ARG A 303 -10.07 18.19 7.70
N LEU A 304 -9.30 17.20 7.25
CA LEU A 304 -9.67 16.40 6.08
C LEU A 304 -10.99 15.66 6.32
N LEU A 305 -11.13 14.94 7.44
CA LEU A 305 -12.37 14.21 7.76
C LEU A 305 -13.57 15.15 7.92
N SER A 306 -13.39 16.31 8.55
CA SER A 306 -14.43 17.34 8.66
C SER A 306 -14.86 17.85 7.28
N MET A 307 -13.90 18.19 6.41
CA MET A 307 -14.17 18.59 5.03
C MET A 307 -14.91 17.50 4.24
N LEU A 308 -14.50 16.25 4.36
CA LEU A 308 -15.17 15.11 3.73
C LEU A 308 -16.60 14.98 4.24
N GLY A 309 -16.83 15.10 5.55
CA GLY A 309 -18.16 15.04 6.14
C GLY A 309 -19.11 16.14 5.66
N HIS A 310 -18.59 17.33 5.31
CA HIS A 310 -19.38 18.43 4.75
C HIS A 310 -19.64 18.31 3.24
N ARG A 311 -18.79 17.59 2.51
CA ARG A 311 -18.95 17.38 1.06
C ARG A 311 -19.75 16.13 0.72
N ILE A 312 -19.73 15.15 1.62
CA ILE A 312 -20.46 13.90 1.53
C ILE A 312 -21.69 14.03 2.44
N THR A 313 -22.62 14.90 2.05
CA THR A 313 -23.88 15.15 2.78
C THR A 313 -25.08 14.49 2.13
N ASP A 314 -24.93 14.00 0.91
CA ASP A 314 -25.98 13.24 0.24
C ASP A 314 -26.22 11.93 1.00
N THR A 315 -27.48 11.65 1.31
CA THR A 315 -27.93 10.41 1.93
C THR A 315 -27.46 9.18 1.17
N GLU A 316 -27.31 9.25 -0.16
CA GLU A 316 -26.78 8.12 -0.95
C GLU A 316 -25.31 7.79 -0.63
N LEU A 317 -24.55 8.74 -0.09
CA LEU A 317 -23.12 8.60 0.18
C LEU A 317 -22.79 8.43 1.67
N GLU A 318 -23.81 8.31 2.53
CA GLU A 318 -23.64 8.11 3.97
C GLU A 318 -22.90 6.81 4.34
N PRO A 319 -23.17 5.64 3.69
CA PRO A 319 -22.44 4.41 4.00
C PRO A 319 -20.94 4.56 3.76
N MET A 320 -20.59 5.21 2.67
CA MET A 320 -19.22 5.51 2.28
C MET A 320 -18.55 6.48 3.26
N ARG A 321 -19.28 7.51 3.73
CA ARG A 321 -18.78 8.39 4.81
C ARG A 321 -18.43 7.57 6.04
N THR A 322 -19.34 6.70 6.49
CA THR A 322 -19.12 5.84 7.66
C THR A 322 -17.86 4.99 7.50
N LEU A 323 -17.69 4.38 6.34
CA LEU A 323 -16.57 3.52 6.01
C LEU A 323 -15.22 4.26 6.03
N LEU A 324 -15.16 5.49 5.52
CA LEU A 324 -13.95 6.33 5.57
C LEU A 324 -13.56 6.71 7.01
N PHE A 325 -14.56 7.01 7.86
CA PHE A 325 -14.31 7.32 9.26
C PHE A 325 -13.83 6.08 10.03
N GLN A 326 -14.38 4.90 9.73
CA GLN A 326 -13.93 3.63 10.29
C GLN A 326 -12.48 3.30 9.88
N ALA A 327 -12.15 3.43 8.59
CA ALA A 327 -10.78 3.22 8.10
C ALA A 327 -9.78 4.19 8.75
N SER A 328 -10.19 5.44 9.03
CA SER A 328 -9.37 6.38 9.78
C SER A 328 -9.17 5.97 11.25
N ARG A 329 -10.14 5.29 11.89
CA ARG A 329 -10.00 4.80 13.26
C ARG A 329 -9.00 3.64 13.33
N ILE A 330 -9.10 2.70 12.38
CA ILE A 330 -8.18 1.56 12.23
C ILE A 330 -6.75 2.06 12.10
N GLU A 331 -6.50 3.04 11.23
CA GLU A 331 -5.15 3.57 11.01
C GLU A 331 -4.55 4.19 12.28
N ARG A 332 -5.39 4.80 13.13
CA ARG A 332 -4.97 5.37 14.42
C ARG A 332 -4.73 4.29 15.50
N GLY A 333 -4.92 3.01 15.17
CA GLY A 333 -4.85 1.90 16.12
C GLY A 333 -5.97 1.91 17.15
N ARG A 334 -7.12 2.52 16.84
CA ARG A 334 -8.30 2.47 17.72
C ARG A 334 -9.11 1.21 17.41
N GLU A 335 -9.64 0.59 18.45
CA GLU A 335 -10.51 -0.58 18.33
C GLU A 335 -11.68 -0.32 17.39
N THR A 336 -11.95 -1.31 16.55
CA THR A 336 -13.12 -1.41 15.68
C THR A 336 -14.20 -2.25 16.33
N ASP A 337 -15.43 -2.04 15.91
CA ASP A 337 -16.54 -2.90 16.29
C ASP A 337 -16.28 -4.34 15.80
N PRO A 338 -16.49 -5.39 16.61
CA PRO A 338 -16.22 -6.78 16.22
C PRO A 338 -17.06 -7.27 15.03
N GLY A 339 -18.16 -6.60 14.69
CA GLY A 339 -19.10 -7.04 13.64
C GLY A 339 -18.58 -6.98 12.20
N ASP A 340 -17.50 -6.22 11.93
CA ASP A 340 -16.96 -6.00 10.58
C ASP A 340 -15.59 -6.68 10.35
N GLU A 341 -15.35 -7.83 10.98
CA GLU A 341 -14.03 -8.47 11.01
C GLU A 341 -13.35 -8.64 9.63
N PRO A 342 -14.04 -9.09 8.55
CA PRO A 342 -13.42 -9.24 7.23
C PRO A 342 -12.99 -7.89 6.61
N VAL A 343 -13.78 -6.85 6.81
CA VAL A 343 -13.54 -5.51 6.28
C VAL A 343 -12.41 -4.83 7.05
N VAL A 344 -12.45 -4.91 8.38
CA VAL A 344 -11.37 -4.44 9.24
C VAL A 344 -10.07 -5.14 8.89
N HIS A 345 -10.11 -6.44 8.62
CA HIS A 345 -8.96 -7.21 8.19
C HIS A 345 -8.43 -6.71 6.84
N ALA A 346 -9.28 -6.55 5.83
CA ALA A 346 -8.89 -6.03 4.52
C ALA A 346 -8.32 -4.62 4.58
N LEU A 347 -8.93 -3.72 5.37
CA LEU A 347 -8.43 -2.37 5.60
C LEU A 347 -7.09 -2.35 6.33
N THR A 348 -6.90 -3.24 7.29
CA THR A 348 -5.64 -3.39 8.01
C THR A 348 -4.55 -3.94 7.10
N GLN A 349 -4.87 -4.94 6.27
CA GLN A 349 -3.98 -5.47 5.24
C GLN A 349 -3.60 -4.39 4.23
N ALA A 350 -4.56 -3.65 3.70
CA ALA A 350 -4.32 -2.52 2.81
C ALA A 350 -3.44 -1.47 3.50
N ALA A 351 -3.81 -0.97 4.68
CA ALA A 351 -3.01 0.01 5.40
C ALA A 351 -1.56 -0.46 5.58
N THR A 352 -1.36 -1.74 5.91
CA THR A 352 -0.04 -2.37 6.04
C THR A 352 0.69 -2.43 4.69
N ALA A 353 0.06 -2.91 3.63
CA ALA A 353 0.67 -3.00 2.30
C ALA A 353 1.09 -1.61 1.79
N TRP A 354 0.32 -0.57 2.08
CA TRP A 354 0.63 0.79 1.70
C TRP A 354 1.76 1.44 2.52
N THR A 355 2.13 0.90 3.68
CA THR A 355 3.35 1.34 4.39
C THR A 355 4.61 1.07 3.55
N MET A 356 4.63 -0.02 2.77
CA MET A 356 5.70 -0.35 1.83
C MET A 356 5.76 0.66 0.68
N VAL A 357 4.60 1.14 0.23
CA VAL A 357 4.43 2.15 -0.82
C VAL A 357 4.75 3.56 -0.30
N GLY A 358 4.97 3.75 1.01
CA GLY A 358 5.39 5.03 1.59
C GLY A 358 6.69 5.61 1.01
N ALA A 359 7.45 4.82 0.24
CA ALA A 359 8.56 5.25 -0.60
C ALA A 359 8.14 6.03 -1.87
N CYS A 360 6.85 6.04 -2.23
CA CYS A 360 6.32 6.65 -3.46
C CYS A 360 6.01 8.15 -3.33
N ARG A 361 6.48 8.80 -2.25
CA ARG A 361 6.19 10.22 -1.92
C ARG A 361 6.60 11.22 -3.01
N ASN A 362 7.47 10.85 -3.96
CA ASN A 362 7.99 11.75 -5.00
C ASN A 362 7.15 11.81 -6.29
N SER A 363 5.97 11.20 -6.30
CA SER A 363 5.11 11.16 -7.49
C SER A 363 4.14 12.34 -7.61
N ASP A 364 4.22 13.33 -6.72
CA ASP A 364 3.43 14.57 -6.79
C ASP A 364 3.62 15.30 -8.12
N ALA A 365 4.82 15.17 -8.72
CA ALA A 365 5.17 15.81 -9.97
C ALA A 365 4.60 15.11 -11.21
N THR A 366 4.03 13.90 -11.09
CA THR A 366 3.54 13.15 -12.26
C THR A 366 2.24 13.75 -12.78
N PRO A 367 2.24 14.40 -13.96
CA PRO A 367 1.02 14.88 -14.57
C PRO A 367 0.20 13.68 -15.06
N GLY A 368 -1.13 13.74 -14.93
CA GLY A 368 -2.02 12.75 -15.52
C GLY A 368 -1.90 11.33 -14.96
N VAL A 369 -2.18 11.15 -13.67
CA VAL A 369 -2.29 9.82 -13.05
C VAL A 369 -3.43 9.03 -13.72
N PRO A 370 -3.20 7.81 -14.23
CA PRO A 370 -4.27 6.98 -14.78
C PRO A 370 -5.16 6.45 -13.66
N PRO A 371 -6.43 6.07 -13.94
CA PRO A 371 -7.22 5.36 -12.95
C PRO A 371 -6.52 4.03 -12.61
N LEU A 372 -6.41 3.72 -11.32
CA LEU A 372 -5.82 2.47 -10.83
C LEU A 372 -6.86 1.33 -10.88
N HIS A 373 -7.43 1.14 -12.07
CA HIS A 373 -8.40 0.10 -12.37
C HIS A 373 -8.17 -0.38 -13.82
N PRO A 374 -7.82 -1.65 -14.07
CA PRO A 374 -7.34 -2.11 -15.38
C PRO A 374 -8.32 -1.83 -16.53
N ARG A 375 -9.62 -2.03 -16.29
CA ARG A 375 -10.68 -1.75 -17.29
C ARG A 375 -10.74 -0.26 -17.64
N LEU A 376 -10.81 0.60 -16.62
CA LEU A 376 -11.02 2.04 -16.77
C LEU A 376 -9.79 2.72 -17.37
N ALA A 377 -8.59 2.19 -17.08
CA ALA A 377 -7.35 2.69 -17.64
C ALA A 377 -7.29 2.55 -19.17
N ARG A 378 -8.04 1.61 -19.74
CA ARG A 378 -8.12 1.35 -21.19
C ARG A 378 -9.31 2.04 -21.86
N ASP A 379 -10.30 2.50 -21.09
CA ASP A 379 -11.49 3.17 -21.61
C ASP A 379 -11.24 4.67 -21.85
N ARG A 380 -10.70 4.99 -23.02
CA ARG A 380 -10.41 6.36 -23.43
C ARG A 380 -11.67 7.21 -23.58
N GLN A 381 -12.76 6.61 -24.05
CA GLN A 381 -14.00 7.35 -24.29
C GLN A 381 -14.62 7.81 -22.97
N LEU A 382 -14.70 6.92 -21.97
CA LEU A 382 -15.20 7.26 -20.64
C LEU A 382 -14.32 8.33 -19.97
N LEU A 383 -13.00 8.17 -20.02
CA LEU A 383 -12.04 9.14 -19.50
C LEU A 383 -12.23 10.54 -20.11
N ASP A 384 -12.34 10.63 -21.43
CA ASP A 384 -12.49 11.92 -22.11
C ASP A 384 -13.87 12.54 -21.86
N SER A 385 -14.92 11.72 -21.76
CA SER A 385 -16.25 12.21 -21.38
C SER A 385 -16.26 12.79 -19.97
N TYR A 386 -15.68 12.06 -19.01
CA TYR A 386 -15.51 12.50 -17.63
C TYR A 386 -14.72 13.81 -17.53
N ARG A 387 -13.58 13.91 -18.23
CA ARG A 387 -12.76 15.14 -18.25
C ARG A 387 -13.53 16.33 -18.79
N ARG A 388 -14.28 16.17 -19.89
CA ARG A 388 -15.15 17.24 -20.42
C ARG A 388 -16.22 17.65 -19.42
N ALA A 389 -16.82 16.68 -18.71
CA ALA A 389 -17.80 16.99 -17.67
C ALA A 389 -17.18 17.80 -16.52
N ARG A 390 -15.99 17.43 -16.04
CA ARG A 390 -15.25 18.19 -15.01
C ARG A 390 -14.90 19.60 -15.45
N LEU A 391 -14.37 19.77 -16.66
CA LEU A 391 -14.06 21.11 -17.21
C LEU A 391 -15.30 22.00 -17.30
N ARG A 392 -16.46 21.45 -17.68
CA ARG A 392 -17.73 22.20 -17.69
C ARG A 392 -18.17 22.59 -16.28
N GLN A 393 -18.00 21.71 -15.29
CA GLN A 393 -18.32 22.02 -13.89
C GLN A 393 -17.44 23.15 -13.35
N GLU A 394 -16.14 23.14 -13.66
CA GLU A 394 -15.18 24.16 -13.24
C GLU A 394 -15.42 25.52 -13.92
N ALA A 395 -15.84 25.52 -15.19
CA ALA A 395 -16.17 26.73 -15.94
C ALA A 395 -17.52 27.33 -15.54
N SER A 396 -18.40 26.56 -14.92
CA SER A 396 -19.71 27.03 -14.47
C SER A 396 -19.51 28.02 -13.31
N PRO A 397 -20.01 29.26 -13.39
CA PRO A 397 -19.90 30.22 -12.29
C PRO A 397 -20.49 29.58 -11.04
N ARG A 398 -19.72 29.48 -9.96
CA ARG A 398 -20.27 29.07 -8.67
C ARG A 398 -21.37 30.08 -8.34
N ARG A 399 -22.63 29.67 -8.44
CA ARG A 399 -23.75 30.45 -7.91
C ARG A 399 -23.53 30.51 -6.40
N LEU A 400 -22.97 31.62 -5.94
CA LEU A 400 -22.75 31.93 -4.53
C LEU A 400 -24.09 32.17 -3.84
#